data_AF-A0A5C6QQ65-F1
#
_entry.id   AF-A0A5C6QQ65-F1
#
_cell.length_a   1.000
_cell.length_b   1.000
_cell.length_c   1.000
_cell.angle_alpha   90.00
_cell.angle_beta   90.00
_cell.angle_gamma   90.00
#
_symmetry.space_group_name_H-M   'P 1'
#
loop_
_entity.id
_entity.type
_entity.pdbx_description
1 polymer ?
#
loop_
_entity_poly.entity_id
_entity_poly.type
_entity_poly.pdbx_seq_one_letter_code
_entity_poly.pdbx_strand_id
1 'polypeptide(L)'
;MIKLIFRLVLFYLLVLSLNSFGAQTDSLVNIELEPKIAKQIATIKLTRLLLPVPKELISNDATLQLIAGIEKIQAKFSIVNAWPKTDKVSSDNYIRLLLIEVEQQTLASKNLTLYWHNHQKNQLTLTNETYLNQVDVTLIFPTQSWLAQALLLHPEYNQDDHDWYIEPQKKYAYYFTNQDLLSKKGYPANKAGQWLYDRPQAIFQLFIMSGEQHWLTEGNRLSSFYQQHIDEEGLFTLKKRFDVKYSMPKGLLYDFLLSGSGEAKNALKKIYQASLAWDENYSSRRGFWTERNQAAALNTAVSYWEVSNDEAALVRINNIIDATVEMTFNPQDDWQLRGCPQHSFKSHEGWGDNSPACSPWMMALLGDALWRYYLLTNDKRAAALIDAFGDFVLNYGLFYGDKRVKNIVIPKYIVAIENSEQEELNQWTDPQHACDVAGLLGKSTYVKEASGRDGFMMKTLFSALLEQCQQSYVRFIKEKNKKQNKPYWSLKPPRRFGWMYSTTSDLPWLNSLLGAQF
;
A
#
# COMPACT_ATOMS: atom_id res chain seq x y z
N MET A 1 25.52 -58.68 -11.08
CA MET A 1 26.20 -57.36 -11.01
C MET A 1 25.26 -56.34 -11.66
N ILE A 2 24.43 -55.60 -10.90
CA ILE A 2 24.74 -54.30 -10.23
C ILE A 2 25.03 -53.24 -11.32
N LYS A 3 24.36 -52.09 -11.52
CA LYS A 3 23.44 -51.16 -10.80
C LYS A 3 22.78 -50.29 -11.91
N LEU A 4 21.49 -49.94 -11.94
CA LEU A 4 20.71 -48.98 -11.13
C LEU A 4 21.29 -47.55 -11.03
N ILE A 5 20.72 -46.59 -11.78
CA ILE A 5 20.53 -45.19 -11.32
C ILE A 5 19.19 -44.67 -11.85
N PHE A 6 18.22 -44.56 -10.94
CA PHE A 6 16.98 -43.79 -11.05
C PHE A 6 17.31 -42.30 -10.83
N ARG A 7 16.74 -41.40 -11.64
CA ARG A 7 16.59 -39.99 -11.27
C ARG A 7 15.10 -39.68 -11.10
N LEU A 8 14.75 -39.27 -9.88
CA LEU A 8 13.43 -38.78 -9.49
C LEU A 8 13.01 -37.61 -10.38
N VAL A 9 11.79 -37.68 -10.90
CA VAL A 9 11.03 -36.52 -11.38
C VAL A 9 10.32 -35.93 -10.17
N LEU A 10 10.68 -34.70 -9.82
CA LEU A 10 10.04 -33.88 -8.81
C LEU A 10 8.79 -33.25 -9.46
N PHE A 11 7.60 -33.70 -9.06
CA PHE A 11 6.35 -33.06 -9.47
C PHE A 11 6.18 -31.76 -8.69
N TYR A 12 6.40 -30.61 -9.35
CA TYR A 12 5.87 -29.33 -8.91
C TYR A 12 4.38 -29.28 -9.27
N LEU A 13 3.51 -29.18 -8.26
CA LEU A 13 2.10 -28.83 -8.44
C LEU A 13 2.04 -27.34 -8.81
N LEU A 14 1.92 -27.07 -10.11
CA LEU A 14 1.58 -25.76 -10.65
C LEU A 14 0.08 -25.52 -10.41
N VAL A 15 -0.27 -24.48 -9.66
CA VAL A 15 -1.64 -23.94 -9.69
C VAL A 15 -1.79 -23.20 -11.03
N LEU A 16 -2.31 -23.89 -12.04
CA LEU A 16 -2.75 -23.25 -13.28
C LEU A 16 -4.10 -22.56 -13.01
N SER A 17 -4.06 -21.27 -12.65
CA SER A 17 -5.24 -20.40 -12.77
C SER A 17 -5.43 -20.04 -14.25
N LEU A 18 -6.12 -20.92 -14.97
CA LEU A 18 -6.72 -20.52 -16.25
C LEU A 18 -7.82 -19.50 -15.94
N ASN A 19 -7.69 -18.29 -16.48
CA ASN A 19 -8.74 -17.27 -16.53
C ASN A 19 -9.89 -17.73 -17.44
N SER A 20 -10.57 -18.81 -17.06
CA SER A 20 -11.84 -19.24 -17.64
C SER A 20 -12.98 -18.84 -16.72
N PHE A 21 -13.83 -17.95 -17.20
CA PHE A 21 -15.16 -17.69 -16.66
C PHE A 21 -15.87 -19.00 -16.27
N GLY A 22 -16.23 -19.15 -15.00
CA GLY A 22 -17.34 -20.01 -14.56
C GLY A 22 -17.08 -21.51 -14.39
N ALA A 23 -15.84 -21.98 -14.24
CA ALA A 23 -15.60 -23.37 -13.85
C ALA A 23 -15.70 -23.53 -12.32
N GLN A 24 -16.59 -24.41 -11.86
CA GLN A 24 -16.67 -24.86 -10.47
C GLN A 24 -15.37 -25.60 -10.10
N THR A 25 -14.42 -24.92 -9.44
CA THR A 25 -13.15 -25.52 -9.03
C THR A 25 -13.11 -25.75 -7.53
N ASP A 26 -12.99 -27.02 -7.15
CA ASP A 26 -12.56 -27.38 -5.80
C ASP A 26 -11.17 -26.79 -5.57
N SER A 27 -11.06 -25.98 -4.54
CA SER A 27 -9.83 -25.26 -4.22
C SER A 27 -9.50 -25.45 -2.75
N LEU A 28 -8.21 -25.47 -2.43
CA LEU A 28 -7.73 -25.67 -1.08
C LEU A 28 -6.50 -24.82 -0.80
N VAL A 29 -6.30 -24.51 0.48
CA VAL A 29 -5.06 -23.91 0.95
C VAL A 29 -4.68 -24.44 2.32
N ASN A 30 -3.38 -24.66 2.53
CA ASN A 30 -2.82 -25.11 3.80
C ASN A 30 -2.33 -23.91 4.62
N ILE A 31 -2.62 -23.93 5.91
CA ILE A 31 -2.26 -22.91 6.88
C ILE A 31 -1.57 -23.62 8.05
N GLU A 32 -0.28 -23.35 8.22
CA GLU A 32 0.48 -23.85 9.37
C GLU A 32 0.19 -22.97 10.59
N LEU A 33 -0.34 -23.58 11.65
CA LEU A 33 -0.62 -22.86 12.89
C LEU A 33 0.63 -22.71 13.76
N GLU A 34 0.83 -21.50 14.27
CA GLU A 34 1.75 -21.31 15.38
C GLU A 34 1.33 -22.14 16.61
N PRO A 35 2.27 -22.66 17.41
CA PRO A 35 1.97 -23.45 18.61
C PRO A 35 1.00 -22.77 19.58
N LYS A 36 1.07 -21.43 19.68
CA LYS A 36 0.18 -20.65 20.55
C LYS A 36 -1.27 -20.71 20.07
N ILE A 37 -1.51 -20.69 18.76
CA ILE A 37 -2.85 -20.71 18.15
C ILE A 37 -3.47 -22.09 18.30
N ALA A 38 -2.71 -23.15 18.02
CA ALA A 38 -3.16 -24.53 18.25
C ALA A 38 -3.55 -24.76 19.72
N LYS A 39 -2.79 -24.19 20.67
CA LYS A 39 -3.12 -24.22 22.10
C LYS A 39 -4.39 -23.43 22.42
N GLN A 40 -4.61 -22.27 21.79
CA GLN A 40 -5.84 -21.49 21.96
C GLN A 40 -7.07 -22.32 21.55
N ILE A 41 -7.04 -22.94 20.38
CA ILE A 41 -8.14 -23.79 19.88
C ILE A 41 -8.44 -24.95 20.85
N ALA A 42 -7.41 -25.53 21.46
CA ALA A 42 -7.58 -26.62 22.43
C ALA A 42 -8.13 -26.19 23.80
N THR A 43 -8.01 -24.92 24.16
CA THR A 43 -8.25 -24.45 25.55
C THR A 43 -9.35 -23.40 25.69
N ILE A 44 -9.64 -22.66 24.63
CA ILE A 44 -10.64 -21.58 24.64
C ILE A 44 -11.91 -22.11 24.00
N LYS A 45 -13.06 -21.88 24.67
CA LYS A 45 -14.40 -22.33 24.24
C LYS A 45 -14.67 -22.03 22.75
N LEU A 46 -14.28 -20.85 22.30
CA LEU A 46 -14.44 -20.38 20.94
C LEU A 46 -13.19 -19.57 20.55
N THR A 47 -12.48 -20.02 19.52
CA THR A 47 -11.33 -19.30 18.96
C THR A 47 -11.75 -18.65 17.64
N ARG A 48 -11.46 -17.35 17.50
CA ARG A 48 -11.76 -16.58 16.29
C ARG A 48 -10.49 -16.39 15.48
N LEU A 49 -10.49 -16.92 14.26
CA LEU A 49 -9.38 -16.80 13.32
C LEU A 49 -9.81 -15.88 12.17
N LEU A 50 -8.97 -14.92 11.81
CA LEU A 50 -9.22 -14.00 10.71
C LEU A 50 -8.26 -14.30 9.56
N LEU A 51 -8.84 -14.53 8.38
CA LEU A 51 -8.09 -14.77 7.15
C LEU A 51 -8.38 -13.64 6.15
N PRO A 52 -7.39 -12.79 5.86
CA PRO A 52 -7.41 -11.95 4.67
C PRO A 52 -7.37 -12.83 3.41
N VAL A 53 -8.25 -12.55 2.45
CA VAL A 53 -8.44 -13.36 1.25
C VAL A 53 -8.06 -12.54 0.02
N PRO A 54 -7.15 -13.03 -0.85
CA PRO A 54 -6.82 -12.41 -2.12
C PRO A 54 -8.04 -12.08 -2.98
N LYS A 55 -7.89 -11.08 -3.85
CA LYS A 55 -8.94 -10.59 -4.73
C LYS A 55 -9.50 -11.74 -5.59
N GLU A 56 -10.83 -11.78 -5.69
CA GLU A 56 -11.56 -12.73 -6.56
C GLU A 56 -11.32 -14.23 -6.26
N LEU A 57 -10.79 -14.58 -5.08
CA LEU A 57 -10.43 -15.98 -4.76
C LEU A 57 -11.60 -16.81 -4.20
N ILE A 58 -12.31 -16.28 -3.19
CA ILE A 58 -13.41 -16.97 -2.52
C ILE A 58 -14.68 -16.13 -2.66
N SER A 59 -15.69 -16.68 -3.33
CA SER A 59 -17.02 -16.07 -3.50
C SER A 59 -17.80 -16.05 -2.18
N ASN A 60 -18.71 -15.09 -2.01
CA ASN A 60 -19.55 -14.97 -0.81
C ASN A 60 -20.62 -16.06 -0.71
N ASP A 61 -20.85 -16.82 -1.78
CA ASP A 61 -21.77 -17.96 -1.83
C ASP A 61 -21.04 -19.32 -1.86
N ALA A 62 -19.74 -19.30 -1.52
CA ALA A 62 -18.91 -20.49 -1.43
C ALA A 62 -19.30 -21.39 -0.26
N THR A 63 -19.15 -22.70 -0.46
CA THR A 63 -19.17 -23.67 0.64
C THR A 63 -17.77 -23.78 1.21
N LEU A 64 -17.64 -23.72 2.54
CA LEU A 64 -16.34 -23.74 3.24
C LEU A 64 -16.24 -24.95 4.17
N GLN A 65 -15.06 -25.55 4.23
CA GLN A 65 -14.74 -26.62 5.17
C GLN A 65 -13.32 -26.45 5.71
N LEU A 66 -13.14 -26.69 7.01
CA LEU A 66 -11.85 -26.69 7.67
C LEU A 66 -11.49 -28.11 8.12
N ILE A 67 -10.25 -28.52 7.87
CA ILE A 67 -9.72 -29.86 8.22
C ILE A 67 -8.38 -29.69 8.95
N ALA A 68 -8.08 -30.51 9.95
CA ALA A 68 -6.75 -30.64 10.52
C ALA A 68 -6.23 -32.07 10.32
N GLY A 69 -5.31 -32.25 9.37
CA GLY A 69 -4.90 -33.58 8.93
C GLY A 69 -6.03 -34.30 8.19
N ILE A 70 -6.63 -35.31 8.83
CA ILE A 70 -7.79 -36.06 8.28
C ILE A 70 -9.11 -35.71 8.99
N GLU A 71 -9.07 -34.92 10.06
CA GLU A 71 -10.22 -34.64 10.92
C GLU A 71 -10.94 -33.36 10.47
N LYS A 72 -12.26 -33.45 10.27
CA LYS A 72 -13.09 -32.29 10.01
C LYS A 72 -13.21 -31.45 11.28
N ILE A 73 -12.94 -30.16 11.16
CA ILE A 73 -13.04 -29.19 12.25
C ILE A 73 -14.44 -28.59 12.26
N GLN A 74 -15.07 -28.56 13.44
CA GLN A 74 -16.32 -27.82 13.62
C GLN A 74 -16.00 -26.33 13.64
N ALA A 75 -16.32 -25.66 12.54
CA ALA A 75 -16.09 -24.23 12.37
C ALA A 75 -17.31 -23.54 11.75
N LYS A 76 -17.57 -22.33 12.21
CA LYS A 76 -18.54 -21.41 11.61
C LYS A 76 -17.79 -20.35 10.81
N PHE A 77 -18.30 -20.03 9.64
CA PHE A 77 -17.71 -19.07 8.72
C PHE A 77 -18.61 -17.85 8.58
N SER A 78 -18.01 -16.65 8.58
CA SER A 78 -18.73 -15.40 8.33
C SER A 78 -17.84 -14.38 7.63
N ILE A 79 -18.47 -13.43 6.95
CA ILE A 79 -17.76 -12.40 6.17
C ILE A 79 -17.66 -11.13 7.02
N VAL A 80 -16.44 -10.71 7.36
CA VAL A 80 -16.16 -9.42 8.04
C VAL A 80 -16.15 -8.28 7.04
N ASN A 81 -15.61 -8.55 5.85
CA ASN A 81 -15.56 -7.58 4.77
C ASN A 81 -15.55 -8.30 3.41
N ALA A 82 -16.19 -7.68 2.44
CA ALA A 82 -16.21 -8.13 1.05
C ALA A 82 -15.38 -7.18 0.20
N TRP A 83 -14.85 -7.68 -0.92
CA TRP A 83 -14.20 -6.85 -1.92
C TRP A 83 -15.19 -5.81 -2.47
N PRO A 84 -14.72 -4.59 -2.79
CA PRO A 84 -15.59 -3.58 -3.37
C PRO A 84 -16.16 -3.99 -4.72
N LYS A 85 -17.43 -3.65 -4.94
CA LYS A 85 -18.10 -3.84 -6.22
C LYS A 85 -17.55 -2.82 -7.21
N THR A 86 -17.16 -3.29 -8.38
CA THR A 86 -16.76 -2.47 -9.51
C THR A 86 -17.80 -2.67 -10.60
N ASP A 87 -18.53 -1.60 -10.96
CA ASP A 87 -19.60 -1.71 -11.93
C ASP A 87 -19.04 -2.20 -13.28
N LYS A 88 -19.43 -3.41 -13.72
CA LYS A 88 -19.97 -3.70 -15.08
C LYS A 88 -20.06 -5.19 -15.48
N VAL A 89 -19.52 -6.18 -14.77
CA VAL A 89 -19.49 -7.55 -15.37
C VAL A 89 -19.77 -8.74 -14.44
N SER A 90 -19.68 -8.63 -13.11
CA SER A 90 -19.98 -9.77 -12.22
C SER A 90 -20.92 -9.39 -11.08
N SER A 91 -21.98 -10.19 -10.90
CA SER A 91 -22.87 -10.17 -9.74
C SER A 91 -22.22 -10.73 -8.47
N ASP A 92 -21.01 -11.26 -8.58
CA ASP A 92 -20.40 -12.08 -7.55
C ASP A 92 -19.64 -11.18 -6.58
N ASN A 93 -20.01 -11.25 -5.30
CA ASN A 93 -19.23 -10.60 -4.26
C ASN A 93 -18.18 -11.59 -3.77
N TYR A 94 -16.94 -11.14 -3.66
CA TYR A 94 -15.86 -11.97 -3.13
C TYR A 94 -15.54 -11.57 -1.70
N ILE A 95 -15.17 -12.56 -0.89
CA ILE A 95 -14.75 -12.39 0.49
C ILE A 95 -13.40 -11.70 0.49
N ARG A 96 -13.26 -10.67 1.34
CA ARG A 96 -11.98 -10.02 1.60
C ARG A 96 -11.42 -10.38 2.96
N LEU A 97 -12.28 -10.42 3.98
CA LEU A 97 -11.93 -10.85 5.33
C LEU A 97 -12.90 -11.95 5.77
N LEU A 98 -12.37 -13.16 5.93
CA LEU A 98 -13.10 -14.32 6.40
C LEU A 98 -12.86 -14.50 7.91
N LEU A 99 -13.93 -14.53 8.68
CA LEU A 99 -13.89 -14.92 10.09
C LEU A 99 -14.27 -16.40 10.21
N ILE A 100 -13.39 -17.16 10.87
CA ILE A 100 -13.53 -18.58 11.14
C ILE A 100 -13.62 -18.75 12.66
N GLU A 101 -14.80 -19.12 13.16
CA GLU A 101 -15.03 -19.38 14.58
C GLU A 101 -14.91 -20.89 14.82
N VAL A 102 -13.88 -21.32 15.55
CA VAL A 102 -13.58 -22.73 15.83
C VAL A 102 -13.94 -23.04 17.27
N GLU A 103 -14.79 -24.04 17.49
CA GLU A 103 -15.12 -24.51 18.83
C GLU A 103 -13.92 -25.19 19.51
N GLN A 104 -13.94 -25.24 20.84
CA GLN A 104 -12.85 -25.86 21.60
C GLN A 104 -12.67 -27.34 21.22
N GLN A 105 -11.49 -27.69 20.72
CA GLN A 105 -11.16 -29.07 20.40
C GLN A 105 -9.64 -29.29 20.29
N THR A 106 -9.20 -30.52 20.55
CA THR A 106 -7.81 -30.93 20.27
C THR A 106 -7.63 -31.12 18.77
N LEU A 107 -6.52 -30.63 18.22
CA LEU A 107 -6.20 -30.78 16.80
C LEU A 107 -5.25 -31.96 16.58
N ALA A 108 -5.59 -32.88 15.66
CA ALA A 108 -4.69 -33.96 15.24
C ALA A 108 -3.46 -33.46 14.45
N SER A 109 -3.51 -32.25 13.91
CA SER A 109 -2.43 -31.63 13.13
C SER A 109 -2.36 -30.13 13.40
N LYS A 110 -1.15 -29.56 13.29
CA LYS A 110 -0.96 -28.09 13.28
C LYS A 110 -1.25 -27.47 11.91
N ASN A 111 -1.33 -28.29 10.86
CA ASN A 111 -1.67 -27.84 9.52
C ASN A 111 -3.18 -27.90 9.37
N LEU A 112 -3.80 -26.72 9.26
CA LEU A 112 -5.18 -26.59 8.84
C LEU A 112 -5.25 -26.54 7.32
N THR A 113 -6.27 -27.17 6.74
CA THR A 113 -6.60 -27.02 5.33
C THR A 113 -7.98 -26.40 5.22
N LEU A 114 -8.05 -25.24 4.59
CA LEU A 114 -9.32 -24.62 4.21
C LEU A 114 -9.66 -25.08 2.79
N TYR A 115 -10.80 -25.75 2.64
CA TYR A 115 -11.39 -26.12 1.37
C TYR A 115 -12.53 -25.16 1.07
N TRP A 116 -12.64 -24.75 -0.20
CA TRP A 116 -13.78 -24.01 -0.68
C TRP A 116 -14.24 -24.48 -2.06
N HIS A 117 -15.54 -24.30 -2.28
CA HIS A 117 -16.16 -24.51 -3.57
C HIS A 117 -17.07 -23.32 -3.88
N ASN A 118 -16.71 -22.54 -4.90
CA ASN A 118 -17.36 -21.28 -5.25
C ASN A 118 -18.72 -21.50 -5.96
N HIS A 119 -19.57 -20.47 -5.93
CA HIS A 119 -20.82 -20.42 -6.71
C HIS A 119 -21.84 -21.53 -6.39
N GLN A 120 -21.96 -21.90 -5.10
CA GLN A 120 -22.84 -22.97 -4.64
C GLN A 120 -24.20 -22.46 -4.13
N LYS A 121 -24.49 -21.16 -4.24
CA LYS A 121 -25.68 -20.53 -3.64
C LYS A 121 -25.76 -20.66 -2.12
N ASN A 122 -24.65 -21.02 -1.45
CA ASN A 122 -24.55 -21.05 0.01
C ASN A 122 -24.15 -19.66 0.50
N GLN A 123 -25.13 -18.77 0.64
CA GLN A 123 -24.86 -17.40 1.05
C GLN A 123 -24.29 -17.36 2.47
N LEU A 124 -23.00 -17.04 2.58
CA LEU A 124 -22.37 -16.77 3.85
C LEU A 124 -22.92 -15.45 4.40
N THR A 125 -23.22 -15.43 5.70
CA THR A 125 -23.72 -14.24 6.36
C THR A 125 -22.60 -13.23 6.56
N LEU A 126 -22.85 -11.98 6.16
CA LEU A 126 -22.05 -10.85 6.62
C LEU A 126 -22.20 -10.76 8.15
N THR A 127 -21.09 -10.63 8.87
CA THR A 127 -21.19 -10.45 10.32
C THR A 127 -21.77 -9.08 10.63
N ASN A 128 -22.80 -9.06 11.48
CA ASN A 128 -23.36 -7.84 12.06
C ASN A 128 -22.53 -7.36 13.28
N GLU A 129 -21.48 -8.10 13.68
CA GLU A 129 -20.61 -7.68 14.77
C GLU A 129 -19.82 -6.44 14.34
N THR A 130 -20.33 -5.29 14.72
CA THR A 130 -19.70 -3.97 14.54
C THR A 130 -18.39 -3.80 15.31
N TYR A 131 -17.96 -4.80 16.10
CA TYR A 131 -16.92 -4.67 17.12
C TYR A 131 -16.10 -5.95 17.32
N LEU A 132 -15.40 -6.44 16.30
CA LEU A 132 -14.31 -7.38 16.56
C LEU A 132 -13.20 -6.62 17.29
N ASN A 133 -13.07 -6.84 18.60
CA ASN A 133 -11.94 -6.32 19.37
C ASN A 133 -10.67 -7.02 18.91
N GLN A 134 -9.60 -6.25 18.65
CA GLN A 134 -8.29 -6.78 18.22
C GLN A 134 -7.72 -7.86 19.16
N VAL A 135 -8.12 -7.87 20.44
CA VAL A 135 -7.67 -8.83 21.46
C VAL A 135 -8.31 -10.22 21.27
N ASP A 136 -9.46 -10.30 20.61
CA ASP A 136 -10.28 -11.51 20.53
C ASP A 136 -10.09 -12.29 19.21
N VAL A 137 -9.25 -11.80 18.30
CA VAL A 137 -9.09 -12.33 16.95
C VAL A 137 -7.62 -12.64 16.66
N THR A 138 -7.38 -13.84 16.14
CA THR A 138 -6.05 -14.29 15.72
C THR A 138 -5.94 -14.24 14.19
N LEU A 139 -5.02 -13.42 13.68
CA LEU A 139 -4.69 -13.38 12.25
C LEU A 139 -4.05 -14.71 11.83
N ILE A 140 -4.55 -15.30 10.74
CA ILE A 140 -3.97 -16.48 10.09
C ILE A 140 -3.85 -16.25 8.58
N PHE A 141 -2.81 -16.81 7.98
CA PHE A 141 -2.60 -16.78 6.53
C PHE A 141 -1.64 -17.91 6.11
N PRO A 142 -1.77 -18.44 4.88
CA PRO A 142 -0.91 -19.50 4.36
C PRO A 142 0.57 -19.12 4.24
N THR A 143 0.85 -17.97 3.63
CA THR A 143 2.20 -17.50 3.31
C THR A 143 2.27 -15.98 3.34
N GLN A 144 3.47 -15.41 3.38
CA GLN A 144 3.62 -13.95 3.27
C GLN A 144 3.18 -13.42 1.92
N SER A 145 3.42 -14.17 0.83
CA SER A 145 2.91 -13.80 -0.49
C SER A 145 1.38 -13.73 -0.49
N TRP A 146 0.69 -14.68 0.15
CA TRP A 146 -0.78 -14.62 0.29
C TRP A 146 -1.24 -13.34 1.01
N LEU A 147 -0.58 -13.00 2.13
CA LEU A 147 -0.92 -11.80 2.89
C LEU A 147 -0.70 -10.52 2.07
N ALA A 148 0.41 -10.44 1.34
CA ALA A 148 0.71 -9.31 0.46
C ALA A 148 -0.24 -9.21 -0.74
N GLN A 149 -0.64 -10.33 -1.35
CA GLN A 149 -1.68 -10.37 -2.37
C GLN A 149 -3.02 -9.85 -1.82
N ALA A 150 -3.43 -10.29 -0.63
CA ALA A 150 -4.69 -9.88 -0.01
C ALA A 150 -4.73 -8.40 0.41
N LEU A 151 -3.63 -7.85 0.92
CA LEU A 151 -3.61 -6.54 1.58
C LEU A 151 -2.96 -5.44 0.73
N LEU A 152 -1.83 -5.76 0.10
CA LEU A 152 -1.05 -4.84 -0.71
C LEU A 152 -1.38 -4.93 -2.20
N LEU A 153 -2.18 -5.91 -2.62
CA LEU A 153 -2.51 -6.18 -4.02
C LEU A 153 -1.27 -6.49 -4.87
N HIS A 154 -0.24 -7.07 -4.25
CA HIS A 154 0.93 -7.54 -4.96
C HIS A 154 0.59 -8.77 -5.81
N PRO A 155 1.30 -9.05 -6.91
CA PRO A 155 1.27 -10.37 -7.53
C PRO A 155 1.90 -11.42 -6.59
N GLU A 156 1.81 -12.69 -6.95
CA GLU A 156 2.58 -13.75 -6.28
C GLU A 156 4.10 -13.48 -6.45
N TYR A 157 4.88 -13.76 -5.42
CA TYR A 157 6.33 -13.51 -5.41
C TYR A 157 7.08 -14.43 -4.43
N ASN A 158 8.38 -14.61 -4.66
CA ASN A 158 9.27 -15.26 -3.71
C ASN A 158 9.79 -14.25 -2.70
N GLN A 159 9.74 -14.62 -1.43
CA GLN A 159 10.08 -13.71 -0.33
C GLN A 159 11.52 -13.15 -0.42
N ASP A 160 12.47 -13.97 -0.86
CA ASP A 160 13.88 -13.62 -0.95
C ASP A 160 14.16 -12.51 -2.00
N ASP A 161 13.28 -12.35 -2.99
CA ASP A 161 13.42 -11.32 -4.03
C ASP A 161 13.25 -9.89 -3.46
N HIS A 162 12.70 -9.78 -2.25
CA HIS A 162 12.37 -8.51 -1.61
C HIS A 162 13.40 -8.07 -0.56
N ASP A 163 14.41 -8.88 -0.25
CA ASP A 163 15.40 -8.61 0.81
C ASP A 163 16.15 -7.29 0.61
N TRP A 164 16.44 -6.92 -0.64
CA TRP A 164 17.13 -5.67 -0.96
C TRP A 164 16.35 -4.44 -0.49
N TYR A 165 15.03 -4.55 -0.42
CA TYR A 165 14.14 -3.47 0.02
C TYR A 165 13.83 -3.58 1.52
N ILE A 166 13.51 -4.78 1.99
CA ILE A 166 13.04 -5.04 3.35
C ILE A 166 14.14 -4.84 4.39
N GLU A 167 15.35 -5.35 4.18
CA GLU A 167 16.42 -5.31 5.19
C GLU A 167 16.88 -3.87 5.51
N PRO A 168 17.09 -2.98 4.52
CA PRO A 168 17.31 -1.56 4.78
C PRO A 168 16.12 -0.88 5.47
N GLN A 169 14.89 -1.21 5.08
CA GLN A 169 13.69 -0.66 5.68
C GLN A 169 13.64 -0.98 7.19
N LYS A 170 13.95 -2.22 7.60
CA LYS A 170 14.04 -2.61 9.03
C LYS A 170 15.02 -1.72 9.81
N LYS A 171 16.21 -1.44 9.27
CA LYS A 171 17.21 -0.57 9.91
C LYS A 171 16.68 0.84 10.18
N TYR A 172 15.93 1.40 9.24
CA TYR A 172 15.30 2.70 9.44
C TYR A 172 14.08 2.62 10.36
N ALA A 173 13.30 1.55 10.27
CA ALA A 173 12.11 1.32 11.09
C ALA A 173 12.48 1.27 12.58
N TYR A 174 13.56 0.59 12.96
CA TYR A 174 14.03 0.56 14.36
C TYR A 174 14.34 1.94 14.94
N TYR A 175 14.82 2.89 14.13
CA TYR A 175 14.97 4.29 14.56
C TYR A 175 13.63 5.02 14.59
N PHE A 176 12.80 4.79 13.56
CA PHE A 176 11.54 5.48 13.35
C PHE A 176 10.45 5.07 14.34
N THR A 177 10.45 3.85 14.88
CA THR A 177 9.47 3.40 15.89
C THR A 177 9.92 3.72 17.32
N ASN A 178 11.21 4.01 17.53
CA ASN A 178 11.78 4.29 18.85
C ASN A 178 11.52 5.74 19.30
N GLN A 179 10.50 5.92 20.15
CA GLN A 179 10.06 7.24 20.60
C GLN A 179 11.11 7.98 21.45
N ASP A 180 11.94 7.27 22.21
CA ASP A 180 12.98 7.88 23.03
C ASP A 180 14.10 8.47 22.16
N LEU A 181 14.52 7.74 21.13
CA LEU A 181 15.52 8.22 20.17
C LEU A 181 15.02 9.42 19.38
N LEU A 182 13.76 9.40 18.96
CA LEU A 182 13.13 10.52 18.26
C LEU A 182 13.02 11.76 19.15
N SER A 183 12.56 11.60 20.39
CA SER A 183 12.38 12.70 21.34
C SER A 183 13.71 13.35 21.71
N LYS A 184 14.76 12.56 21.95
CA LYS A 184 16.14 13.05 22.18
C LYS A 184 16.68 13.90 21.01
N LYS A 185 16.13 13.72 19.80
CA LYS A 185 16.52 14.48 18.60
C LYS A 185 15.51 15.57 18.20
N GLY A 186 14.57 15.91 19.08
CA GLY A 186 13.62 17.00 18.87
C GLY A 186 12.37 16.62 18.06
N TYR A 187 12.08 15.33 17.93
CA TYR A 187 10.94 14.77 17.19
C TYR A 187 9.93 14.03 18.09
N PRO A 188 9.34 14.70 19.10
CA PRO A 188 8.34 14.05 19.97
C PRO A 188 7.05 13.73 19.21
N ALA A 189 6.31 12.72 19.70
CA ALA A 189 5.08 12.22 19.07
C ALA A 189 3.96 13.26 19.02
N ASN A 190 3.93 14.22 19.95
CA ASN A 190 2.93 15.29 19.97
C ASN A 190 3.17 16.39 18.92
N LYS A 191 4.23 16.31 18.11
CA LYS A 191 4.39 17.19 16.94
C LYS A 191 3.67 16.58 15.75
N ALA A 192 2.61 17.25 15.27
CA ALA A 192 1.85 16.82 14.11
C ALA A 192 2.73 16.44 12.91
N GLY A 193 3.78 17.22 12.61
CA GLY A 193 4.69 16.94 11.51
C GLY A 193 5.37 15.55 11.53
N GLN A 194 5.35 14.80 12.63
CA GLN A 194 5.83 13.42 12.70
C GLN A 194 4.85 12.39 12.13
N TRP A 195 3.60 12.78 11.90
CA TRP A 195 2.50 11.92 11.45
C TRP A 195 2.15 12.09 9.97
N LEU A 196 2.88 12.94 9.26
CA LEU A 196 2.75 13.08 7.81
C LEU A 196 3.18 11.79 7.10
N TYR A 197 2.56 11.50 5.95
CA TYR A 197 2.87 10.37 5.05
C TYR A 197 2.62 8.99 5.67
N ASP A 198 1.53 8.91 6.43
CA ASP A 198 0.93 7.71 7.01
C ASP A 198 1.95 6.80 7.67
N ARG A 199 2.44 7.26 8.82
CA ARG A 199 3.43 6.56 9.62
C ARG A 199 3.05 5.10 9.93
N PRO A 200 1.81 4.77 10.32
CA PRO A 200 1.41 3.37 10.51
C PRO A 200 1.44 2.55 9.22
N GLN A 201 1.04 3.11 8.06
CA GLN A 201 1.04 2.40 6.77
C GLN A 201 2.39 1.74 6.46
N ALA A 202 3.49 2.48 6.54
CA ALA A 202 4.81 1.98 6.20
C ALA A 202 5.30 0.85 7.13
N ILE A 203 4.83 0.83 8.39
CA ILE A 203 5.19 -0.21 9.36
C ILE A 203 4.33 -1.47 9.16
N PHE A 204 3.04 -1.31 8.85
CA PHE A 204 2.20 -2.45 8.46
C PHE A 204 2.67 -3.09 7.16
N GLN A 205 3.05 -2.31 6.15
CA GLN A 205 3.68 -2.84 4.93
C GLN A 205 4.93 -3.66 5.26
N LEU A 206 5.78 -3.17 6.17
CA LEU A 206 6.96 -3.91 6.62
C LEU A 206 6.60 -5.23 7.31
N PHE A 207 5.53 -5.28 8.12
CA PHE A 207 5.03 -6.54 8.66
C PHE A 207 4.55 -7.48 7.55
N ILE A 208 3.67 -7.00 6.67
CA ILE A 208 3.09 -7.81 5.60
C ILE A 208 4.16 -8.39 4.68
N MET A 209 5.22 -7.63 4.43
CA MET A 209 6.31 -8.05 3.56
C MET A 209 7.36 -8.89 4.29
N SER A 210 7.55 -8.78 5.61
CA SER A 210 8.63 -9.49 6.32
C SER A 210 8.18 -10.63 7.22
N GLY A 211 6.91 -10.63 7.64
CA GLY A 211 6.35 -11.58 8.60
C GLY A 211 6.80 -11.40 10.05
N GLU A 212 7.64 -10.42 10.36
CA GLU A 212 8.13 -10.24 11.73
C GLU A 212 7.07 -9.58 12.63
N GLN A 213 6.54 -10.34 13.59
CA GLN A 213 5.47 -9.94 14.50
C GLN A 213 5.73 -8.65 15.29
N HIS A 214 7.01 -8.28 15.50
CA HIS A 214 7.36 -7.01 16.12
C HIS A 214 6.82 -5.82 15.32
N TRP A 215 6.83 -5.87 13.99
CA TRP A 215 6.32 -4.78 13.16
C TRP A 215 4.79 -4.70 13.19
N LEU A 216 4.08 -5.83 13.31
CA LEU A 216 2.63 -5.80 13.56
C LEU A 216 2.33 -5.09 14.89
N THR A 217 3.11 -5.40 15.94
CA THR A 217 2.96 -4.76 17.25
C THR A 217 3.21 -3.25 17.18
N GLU A 218 4.27 -2.81 16.50
CA GLU A 218 4.56 -1.38 16.33
C GLU A 218 3.53 -0.68 15.43
N GLY A 219 3.06 -1.33 14.38
CA GLY A 219 1.99 -0.84 13.50
C GLY A 219 0.71 -0.56 14.30
N ASN A 220 0.26 -1.53 15.10
CA ASN A 220 -0.91 -1.41 15.96
C ASN A 220 -0.75 -0.26 16.97
N ARG A 221 0.43 -0.12 17.58
CA ARG A 221 0.72 0.97 18.52
C ARG A 221 0.64 2.35 17.85
N LEU A 222 1.19 2.48 16.64
CA LEU A 222 1.16 3.73 15.88
C LEU A 222 -0.26 4.06 15.38
N SER A 223 -1.00 3.06 14.89
CA SER A 223 -2.40 3.19 14.49
C SER A 223 -3.26 3.63 15.67
N SER A 224 -3.13 2.96 16.82
CA SER A 224 -3.87 3.30 18.04
C SER A 224 -3.61 4.73 18.49
N PHE A 225 -2.35 5.19 18.46
CA PHE A 225 -2.03 6.57 18.77
C PHE A 225 -2.73 7.54 17.81
N TYR A 226 -2.70 7.26 16.50
CA TYR A 226 -3.34 8.11 15.51
C TYR A 226 -4.86 8.16 15.72
N GLN A 227 -5.51 7.02 15.98
CA GLN A 227 -6.94 6.93 16.31
C GLN A 227 -7.31 7.76 17.55
N GLN A 228 -6.49 7.73 18.60
CA GLN A 228 -6.70 8.55 19.81
C GLN A 228 -6.53 10.05 19.58
N HIS A 229 -5.95 10.44 18.45
CA HIS A 229 -5.77 11.84 18.03
C HIS A 229 -6.67 12.21 16.87
N ILE A 230 -7.75 11.46 16.64
CA ILE A 230 -8.86 11.85 15.78
C ILE A 230 -10.03 12.23 16.69
N ASP A 231 -10.55 13.45 16.56
CA ASP A 231 -11.70 13.91 17.34
C ASP A 231 -13.04 13.32 16.81
N GLU A 232 -14.16 13.88 17.24
CA GLU A 232 -15.48 13.41 16.83
C GLU A 232 -15.79 13.79 15.38
N GLU A 233 -15.28 14.94 14.94
CA GLU A 233 -15.40 15.49 13.58
C GLU A 233 -14.43 14.85 12.57
N GLY A 234 -13.45 14.08 13.04
CA GLY A 234 -12.46 13.44 12.18
C GLY A 234 -11.19 14.25 11.95
N LEU A 235 -10.98 15.34 12.69
CA LEU A 235 -9.79 16.17 12.61
C LEU A 235 -8.66 15.59 13.46
N PHE A 236 -7.44 15.75 12.94
CA PHE A 236 -6.25 15.33 13.66
C PHE A 236 -5.90 16.35 14.77
N THR A 237 -6.07 15.96 16.03
CA THR A 237 -6.06 16.87 17.19
C THR A 237 -4.70 17.53 17.46
N LEU A 238 -3.61 17.00 16.91
CA LEU A 238 -2.29 17.67 16.97
C LEU A 238 -2.18 18.86 16.00
N LYS A 239 -3.22 19.13 15.20
CA LYS A 239 -3.36 20.30 14.35
C LYS A 239 -4.57 21.15 14.75
N LYS A 240 -4.34 22.46 14.87
CA LYS A 240 -5.39 23.44 15.23
C LYS A 240 -6.38 23.75 14.11
N ARG A 241 -6.03 23.43 12.86
CA ARG A 241 -6.83 23.73 11.68
C ARG A 241 -6.87 22.50 10.80
N PHE A 242 -7.99 22.32 10.11
CA PHE A 242 -8.11 21.29 9.09
C PHE A 242 -6.99 21.42 8.06
N ASP A 243 -6.34 20.30 7.80
CA ASP A 243 -5.36 20.14 6.74
C ASP A 243 -5.45 18.69 6.29
N VAL A 244 -6.02 18.47 5.10
CA VAL A 244 -6.28 17.14 4.55
C VAL A 244 -5.02 16.27 4.50
N LYS A 245 -3.82 16.88 4.45
CA LYS A 245 -2.53 16.17 4.52
C LYS A 245 -2.31 15.41 5.83
N TYR A 246 -3.19 15.54 6.83
CA TYR A 246 -3.18 14.80 8.08
C TYR A 246 -4.22 13.68 8.14
N SER A 247 -5.04 13.52 7.10
CA SER A 247 -5.88 12.35 6.92
C SER A 247 -4.98 11.18 6.49
N MET A 248 -4.62 10.29 7.42
CA MET A 248 -3.75 9.12 7.22
C MET A 248 -4.56 7.83 7.18
N PRO A 249 -5.05 7.41 6.01
CA PRO A 249 -6.08 6.38 5.94
C PRO A 249 -5.54 4.97 5.80
N LYS A 250 -4.40 4.75 5.14
CA LYS A 250 -3.91 3.40 4.82
C LYS A 250 -3.39 2.68 6.06
N GLY A 251 -2.88 3.41 7.04
CA GLY A 251 -2.56 2.87 8.36
C GLY A 251 -3.78 2.25 9.04
N LEU A 252 -4.91 2.97 9.05
CA LEU A 252 -6.18 2.49 9.61
C LEU A 252 -6.79 1.35 8.77
N LEU A 253 -6.64 1.42 7.44
CA LEU A 253 -7.08 0.38 6.53
C LEU A 253 -6.37 -0.95 6.84
N TYR A 254 -5.04 -0.93 6.98
CA TYR A 254 -4.28 -2.14 7.29
C TYR A 254 -4.57 -2.64 8.70
N ASP A 255 -4.77 -1.76 9.68
CA ASP A 255 -5.22 -2.16 11.02
C ASP A 255 -6.55 -2.94 10.94
N PHE A 256 -7.55 -2.40 10.22
CA PHE A 256 -8.82 -3.11 9.99
C PHE A 256 -8.62 -4.43 9.24
N LEU A 257 -7.85 -4.46 8.15
CA LEU A 257 -7.68 -5.67 7.36
C LEU A 257 -6.86 -6.76 8.08
N LEU A 258 -6.03 -6.40 9.06
CA LEU A 258 -5.23 -7.34 9.85
C LEU A 258 -5.93 -7.81 11.13
N SER A 259 -6.93 -7.08 11.62
CA SER A 259 -7.56 -7.35 12.93
C SER A 259 -9.09 -7.45 12.91
N GLY A 260 -9.76 -6.92 11.89
CA GLY A 260 -11.21 -6.73 11.87
C GLY A 260 -11.69 -5.55 12.74
N SER A 261 -10.80 -4.71 13.28
CA SER A 261 -11.14 -3.66 14.26
C SER A 261 -12.23 -2.68 13.77
N GLY A 262 -13.35 -2.66 14.49
CA GLY A 262 -14.43 -1.69 14.28
C GLY A 262 -13.98 -0.25 14.54
N GLU A 263 -13.05 -0.05 15.48
CA GLU A 263 -12.46 1.25 15.82
C GLU A 263 -11.68 1.83 14.65
N ALA A 264 -10.83 1.01 14.02
CA ALA A 264 -10.06 1.42 12.85
C ALA A 264 -10.99 1.79 11.68
N LYS A 265 -12.04 0.99 11.44
CA LYS A 265 -13.06 1.27 10.42
C LYS A 265 -13.86 2.54 10.74
N ASN A 266 -14.19 2.79 12.00
CA ASN A 266 -14.89 4.00 12.43
C ASN A 266 -14.00 5.24 12.32
N ALA A 267 -12.72 5.13 12.68
CA ALA A 267 -11.74 6.20 12.49
C ALA A 267 -11.58 6.54 11.00
N LEU A 268 -11.56 5.53 10.11
CA LEU A 268 -11.59 5.73 8.66
C LEU A 268 -12.81 6.54 8.19
N LYS A 269 -14.00 6.17 8.69
CA LYS A 269 -15.23 6.91 8.39
C LYS A 269 -15.12 8.36 8.82
N LYS A 270 -14.64 8.64 10.04
CA LYS A 270 -14.49 10.00 10.56
C LYS A 270 -13.55 10.84 9.70
N ILE A 271 -12.35 10.35 9.39
CA ILE A 271 -11.40 11.10 8.57
C ILE A 271 -11.91 11.27 7.13
N TYR A 272 -12.69 10.32 6.60
CA TYR A 272 -13.37 10.46 5.31
C TYR A 272 -14.37 11.62 5.34
N GLN A 273 -15.23 11.69 6.36
CA GLN A 273 -16.17 12.81 6.50
C GLN A 273 -15.45 14.15 6.62
N ALA A 274 -14.39 14.23 7.42
CA ALA A 274 -13.55 15.44 7.50
C ALA A 274 -12.91 15.79 6.14
N SER A 275 -12.49 14.79 5.36
CA SER A 275 -11.83 15.00 4.07
C SER A 275 -12.74 15.62 3.00
N LEU A 276 -14.07 15.58 3.20
CA LEU A 276 -15.04 16.23 2.31
C LEU A 276 -14.90 17.75 2.30
N ALA A 277 -14.29 18.35 3.32
CA ALA A 277 -13.98 19.78 3.34
C ALA A 277 -12.87 20.19 2.35
N TRP A 278 -12.12 19.23 1.79
CA TRP A 278 -11.18 19.51 0.71
C TRP A 278 -11.95 19.59 -0.61
N ASP A 279 -11.98 20.74 -1.27
CA ASP A 279 -12.48 20.82 -2.64
C ASP A 279 -11.43 20.25 -3.62
N GLU A 280 -11.86 19.27 -4.42
CA GLU A 280 -11.09 18.51 -5.39
C GLU A 280 -10.75 19.32 -6.64
N ASN A 281 -11.54 20.35 -6.95
CA ASN A 281 -11.35 21.18 -8.13
C ASN A 281 -10.30 22.24 -7.86
N TYR A 282 -9.41 22.42 -8.84
CA TYR A 282 -8.47 23.52 -8.84
C TYR A 282 -9.01 24.69 -9.67
N SER A 283 -8.74 25.90 -9.21
CA SER A 283 -8.86 27.13 -10.00
C SER A 283 -7.75 28.09 -9.58
N SER A 284 -7.36 29.01 -10.47
CA SER A 284 -6.30 30.00 -10.18
C SER A 284 -6.68 31.01 -9.08
N ARG A 285 -7.95 31.06 -8.69
CA ARG A 285 -8.44 31.84 -7.54
C ARG A 285 -8.32 31.10 -6.21
N ARG A 286 -8.04 29.80 -6.25
CA ARG A 286 -7.83 29.00 -5.04
C ARG A 286 -6.56 29.46 -4.33
N GLY A 287 -6.56 29.35 -3.01
CA GLY A 287 -5.33 29.44 -2.22
C GLY A 287 -4.47 28.18 -2.37
N PHE A 288 -3.91 27.73 -1.25
CA PHE A 288 -2.98 26.60 -1.22
C PHE A 288 -3.55 25.32 -1.85
N TRP A 289 -2.81 24.74 -2.80
CA TRP A 289 -3.12 23.46 -3.45
C TRP A 289 -1.82 22.77 -3.88
N THR A 290 -1.74 21.46 -3.65
CA THR A 290 -0.66 20.61 -4.14
C THR A 290 -1.20 19.23 -4.50
N GLU A 291 -0.47 18.47 -5.32
CA GLU A 291 -0.80 17.07 -5.63
C GLU A 291 -0.85 16.21 -4.37
N ARG A 292 -0.07 16.58 -3.34
CA ARG A 292 -0.09 15.92 -2.04
C ARG A 292 -1.43 16.09 -1.32
N ASN A 293 -2.06 17.25 -1.41
CA ASN A 293 -3.39 17.46 -0.83
C ASN A 293 -4.43 16.60 -1.55
N GLN A 294 -4.38 16.59 -2.88
CA GLN A 294 -5.23 15.75 -3.72
C GLN A 294 -5.02 14.26 -3.43
N ALA A 295 -3.76 13.83 -3.25
CA ALA A 295 -3.40 12.46 -2.88
C ALA A 295 -3.98 12.04 -1.54
N ALA A 296 -3.94 12.92 -0.53
CA ALA A 296 -4.51 12.64 0.79
C ALA A 296 -6.04 12.49 0.72
N ALA A 297 -6.72 13.36 -0.04
CA ALA A 297 -8.16 13.25 -0.26
C ALA A 297 -8.52 11.94 -0.99
N LEU A 298 -7.81 11.63 -2.09
CA LEU A 298 -8.05 10.41 -2.86
C LEU A 298 -7.79 9.14 -2.03
N ASN A 299 -6.65 9.06 -1.35
CA ASN A 299 -6.32 7.93 -0.49
C ASN A 299 -7.37 7.71 0.60
N THR A 300 -7.93 8.80 1.16
CA THR A 300 -8.93 8.70 2.22
C THR A 300 -10.25 8.14 1.66
N ALA A 301 -10.70 8.66 0.52
CA ALA A 301 -11.91 8.18 -0.14
C ALA A 301 -11.78 6.72 -0.59
N VAL A 302 -10.66 6.35 -1.25
CA VAL A 302 -10.37 4.97 -1.67
C VAL A 302 -10.35 4.02 -0.47
N SER A 303 -9.63 4.35 0.60
CA SER A 303 -9.49 3.46 1.76
C SER A 303 -10.82 3.27 2.50
N TYR A 304 -11.65 4.32 2.62
CA TYR A 304 -12.96 4.18 3.25
C TYR A 304 -13.93 3.40 2.37
N TRP A 305 -14.00 3.70 1.06
CA TRP A 305 -14.78 2.92 0.09
C TRP A 305 -14.41 1.44 0.15
N GLU A 306 -13.11 1.15 0.22
CA GLU A 306 -12.56 -0.20 0.20
C GLU A 306 -13.04 -1.09 1.36
N VAL A 307 -13.34 -0.51 2.53
CA VAL A 307 -13.80 -1.26 3.73
C VAL A 307 -15.31 -1.17 3.97
N SER A 308 -15.99 -0.25 3.30
CA SER A 308 -17.40 0.07 3.54
C SER A 308 -18.32 -0.23 2.37
N ASN A 309 -17.78 -0.24 1.14
CA ASN A 309 -18.54 -0.22 -0.11
C ASN A 309 -19.55 0.95 -0.18
N ASP A 310 -19.22 2.07 0.49
CA ASP A 310 -20.04 3.27 0.53
C ASP A 310 -20.07 3.95 -0.86
N GLU A 311 -21.27 4.07 -1.43
CA GLU A 311 -21.47 4.65 -2.76
C GLU A 311 -21.08 6.14 -2.82
N ALA A 312 -21.27 6.91 -1.74
CA ALA A 312 -20.86 8.31 -1.69
C ALA A 312 -19.33 8.42 -1.69
N ALA A 313 -18.63 7.46 -1.07
CA ALA A 313 -17.18 7.37 -1.17
C ALA A 313 -16.73 7.06 -2.61
N LEU A 314 -17.44 6.19 -3.34
CA LEU A 314 -17.16 5.93 -4.75
C LEU A 314 -17.39 7.17 -5.64
N VAL A 315 -18.50 7.88 -5.44
CA VAL A 315 -18.76 9.17 -6.13
C VAL A 315 -17.63 10.16 -5.84
N ARG A 316 -17.19 10.25 -4.57
CA ARG A 316 -16.09 11.12 -4.17
C ARG A 316 -14.78 10.75 -4.87
N ILE A 317 -14.45 9.46 -4.99
CA ILE A 317 -13.28 8.99 -5.74
C ILE A 317 -13.37 9.45 -7.19
N ASN A 318 -14.52 9.24 -7.84
CA ASN A 318 -14.75 9.64 -9.22
C ASN A 318 -14.54 11.15 -9.41
N ASN A 319 -15.13 11.99 -8.56
CA ASN A 319 -14.95 13.44 -8.64
C ASN A 319 -13.49 13.87 -8.51
N ILE A 320 -12.74 13.28 -7.56
CA ILE A 320 -11.31 13.60 -7.38
C ILE A 320 -10.49 13.20 -8.61
N ILE A 321 -10.77 12.02 -9.16
CA ILE A 321 -10.10 11.54 -10.39
C ILE A 321 -10.45 12.44 -11.56
N ASP A 322 -11.72 12.78 -11.76
CA ASP A 322 -12.18 13.64 -12.86
C ASP A 322 -11.59 15.06 -12.77
N ALA A 323 -11.52 15.64 -11.57
CA ALA A 323 -10.83 16.91 -11.35
C ALA A 323 -9.33 16.80 -11.68
N THR A 324 -8.69 15.68 -11.34
CA THR A 324 -7.27 15.45 -11.66
C THR A 324 -7.06 15.25 -13.17
N VAL A 325 -7.98 14.57 -13.85
CA VAL A 325 -8.02 14.45 -15.32
C VAL A 325 -8.10 15.82 -15.95
N GLU A 326 -9.03 16.66 -15.49
CA GLU A 326 -9.19 18.03 -16.00
C GLU A 326 -7.89 18.84 -15.84
N MET A 327 -7.29 18.85 -14.65
CA MET A 327 -6.02 19.55 -14.42
C MET A 327 -4.86 19.02 -15.29
N THR A 328 -4.88 17.73 -15.61
CA THR A 328 -3.78 17.05 -16.32
C THR A 328 -3.88 17.20 -17.83
N PHE A 329 -5.11 17.14 -18.37
CA PHE A 329 -5.36 17.08 -19.81
C PHE A 329 -6.02 18.35 -20.37
N ASN A 330 -6.62 19.18 -19.52
CA ASN A 330 -7.25 20.47 -19.85
C ASN A 330 -6.82 21.56 -18.83
N PRO A 331 -5.53 21.90 -18.77
CA PRO A 331 -5.04 22.85 -17.78
C PRO A 331 -5.70 24.25 -17.94
N GLN A 332 -5.82 24.97 -16.83
CA GLN A 332 -6.43 26.30 -16.77
C GLN A 332 -5.52 27.38 -17.41
N ASP A 333 -6.03 28.61 -17.52
CA ASP A 333 -5.27 29.83 -17.86
C ASP A 333 -4.42 29.74 -19.15
N ASP A 334 -4.91 28.97 -20.14
CA ASP A 334 -4.23 28.70 -21.41
C ASP A 334 -2.83 28.07 -21.27
N TRP A 335 -2.53 27.46 -20.11
CA TRP A 335 -1.25 26.81 -19.85
C TRP A 335 -0.99 25.68 -20.84
N GLN A 336 0.27 25.53 -21.24
CA GLN A 336 0.64 24.46 -22.15
C GLN A 336 0.37 23.08 -21.52
N LEU A 337 -0.21 22.16 -22.29
CA LEU A 337 -0.39 20.78 -21.86
C LEU A 337 0.98 20.10 -21.59
N ARG A 338 1.18 19.62 -20.35
CA ARG A 338 2.43 18.96 -19.91
C ARG A 338 2.27 17.53 -19.40
N GLY A 339 1.04 17.05 -19.16
CA GLY A 339 0.80 15.71 -18.62
C GLY A 339 0.99 15.60 -17.10
N CYS A 340 0.77 16.69 -16.37
CA CYS A 340 0.73 16.72 -14.91
C CYS A 340 -0.45 17.60 -14.43
N PRO A 341 -0.95 17.44 -13.19
CA PRO A 341 -2.06 18.23 -12.69
C PRO A 341 -1.58 19.66 -12.37
N GLN A 342 -1.61 20.51 -13.39
CA GLN A 342 -1.03 21.85 -13.34
C GLN A 342 -1.80 22.75 -12.37
N HIS A 343 -1.03 23.48 -11.56
CA HIS A 343 -1.51 24.49 -10.63
C HIS A 343 -0.44 25.57 -10.49
N SER A 344 -0.81 26.77 -10.07
CA SER A 344 0.16 27.86 -9.93
C SER A 344 1.25 27.53 -8.91
N PHE A 345 2.48 27.96 -9.14
CA PHE A 345 3.58 27.87 -8.18
C PHE A 345 3.20 28.53 -6.84
N LYS A 346 2.53 29.68 -6.87
CA LYS A 346 2.00 30.33 -5.66
C LYS A 346 1.03 29.48 -4.85
N SER A 347 0.18 28.69 -5.51
CA SER A 347 -0.69 27.73 -4.81
C SER A 347 0.12 26.60 -4.17
N HIS A 348 1.23 26.19 -4.79
CA HIS A 348 2.10 25.11 -4.31
C HIS A 348 2.92 25.53 -3.09
N GLU A 349 3.62 26.66 -3.20
CA GLU A 349 4.63 27.11 -2.24
C GLU A 349 4.12 28.16 -1.26
N GLY A 350 3.01 28.84 -1.59
CA GLY A 350 2.49 29.98 -0.84
C GLY A 350 3.23 31.30 -1.12
N TRP A 351 4.21 31.28 -2.03
CA TRP A 351 4.95 32.45 -2.53
C TRP A 351 5.21 32.26 -4.04
N GLY A 352 5.68 33.30 -4.73
CA GLY A 352 5.95 33.25 -6.18
C GLY A 352 4.79 33.80 -7.01
N ASP A 353 4.80 33.51 -8.31
CA ASP A 353 3.81 33.97 -9.27
C ASP A 353 2.76 32.89 -9.60
N ASN A 354 1.87 33.22 -10.54
CA ASN A 354 0.81 32.33 -10.98
C ASN A 354 1.23 31.41 -12.14
N SER A 355 2.52 31.31 -12.45
CA SER A 355 2.99 30.39 -13.50
C SER A 355 2.71 28.93 -13.12
N PRO A 356 2.43 28.05 -14.10
CA PRO A 356 2.10 26.66 -13.83
C PRO A 356 3.31 25.91 -13.25
N ALA A 357 3.01 25.04 -12.29
CA ALA A 357 3.96 24.16 -11.65
C ALA A 357 3.37 22.77 -11.41
N CYS A 358 4.28 21.79 -11.30
CA CYS A 358 3.97 20.42 -10.91
C CYS A 358 5.15 19.84 -10.12
N SER A 359 4.89 18.96 -9.15
CA SER A 359 5.92 18.29 -8.35
C SER A 359 6.01 16.79 -8.69
N PRO A 360 7.11 16.32 -9.32
CA PRO A 360 7.37 14.89 -9.53
C PRO A 360 7.20 14.05 -8.26
N TRP A 361 7.70 14.56 -7.15
CA TRP A 361 7.59 13.92 -5.86
C TRP A 361 6.15 13.84 -5.35
N MET A 362 5.40 14.94 -5.35
CA MET A 362 4.02 14.91 -4.85
C MET A 362 3.08 14.14 -5.79
N MET A 363 3.36 14.13 -7.10
CA MET A 363 2.70 13.24 -8.05
C MET A 363 2.95 11.77 -7.73
N ALA A 364 4.09 11.38 -7.17
CA ALA A 364 4.29 10.00 -6.73
C ALA A 364 3.33 9.60 -5.59
N LEU A 365 2.98 10.53 -4.71
CA LEU A 365 1.97 10.31 -3.67
C LEU A 365 0.57 10.14 -4.27
N LEU A 366 0.22 10.98 -5.25
CA LEU A 366 -1.07 10.90 -5.96
C LEU A 366 -1.14 9.63 -6.81
N GLY A 367 -0.06 9.29 -7.50
CA GLY A 367 0.12 8.07 -8.28
C GLY A 367 -0.06 6.82 -7.43
N ASP A 368 0.36 6.81 -6.17
CA ASP A 368 0.12 5.69 -5.25
C ASP A 368 -1.36 5.50 -4.88
N ALA A 369 -2.11 6.59 -4.76
CA ALA A 369 -3.56 6.55 -4.55
C ALA A 369 -4.30 6.03 -5.79
N LEU A 370 -3.95 6.58 -6.96
CA LEU A 370 -4.46 6.14 -8.26
C LEU A 370 -4.14 4.67 -8.53
N TRP A 371 -2.93 4.23 -8.17
CA TRP A 371 -2.47 2.87 -8.38
C TRP A 371 -3.29 1.87 -7.57
N ARG A 372 -3.57 2.15 -6.30
CA ARG A 372 -4.43 1.29 -5.48
C ARG A 372 -5.84 1.21 -6.07
N TYR A 373 -6.40 2.34 -6.51
CA TYR A 373 -7.71 2.34 -7.15
C TYR A 373 -7.71 1.56 -8.48
N TYR A 374 -6.66 1.71 -9.29
CA TYR A 374 -6.47 0.95 -10.52
C TYR A 374 -6.39 -0.56 -10.24
N LEU A 375 -5.61 -1.03 -9.27
CA LEU A 375 -5.55 -2.45 -8.93
C LEU A 375 -6.90 -3.01 -8.42
N LEU A 376 -7.68 -2.17 -7.73
CA LEU A 376 -9.02 -2.55 -7.28
C LEU A 376 -10.02 -2.64 -8.44
N THR A 377 -9.92 -1.77 -9.44
CA THR A 377 -11.05 -1.50 -10.39
C THR A 377 -10.72 -1.63 -11.87
N ASN A 378 -9.44 -1.66 -12.24
CA ASN A 378 -8.94 -1.44 -13.59
C ASN A 378 -9.45 -0.12 -14.21
N ASP A 379 -9.68 0.92 -13.39
CA ASP A 379 -10.14 2.23 -13.88
C ASP A 379 -9.13 2.84 -14.87
N LYS A 380 -9.61 3.09 -16.08
CA LYS A 380 -8.78 3.57 -17.20
C LYS A 380 -8.31 5.01 -17.02
N ARG A 381 -9.03 5.84 -16.27
CA ARG A 381 -8.64 7.24 -16.00
C ARG A 381 -7.46 7.25 -15.04
N ALA A 382 -7.51 6.43 -13.99
CA ALA A 382 -6.39 6.24 -13.05
C ALA A 382 -5.15 5.74 -13.78
N ALA A 383 -5.28 4.75 -14.67
CA ALA A 383 -4.21 4.27 -15.53
C ALA A 383 -3.62 5.39 -16.42
N ALA A 384 -4.48 6.16 -17.12
CA ALA A 384 -4.05 7.25 -17.98
C ALA A 384 -3.30 8.36 -17.23
N LEU A 385 -3.76 8.71 -16.02
CA LEU A 385 -3.07 9.68 -15.15
C LEU A 385 -1.68 9.19 -14.72
N ILE A 386 -1.57 7.94 -14.27
CA ILE A 386 -0.28 7.35 -13.86
C ILE A 386 0.71 7.36 -15.03
N ASP A 387 0.26 7.00 -16.23
CA ASP A 387 1.08 7.05 -17.43
C ASP A 387 1.52 8.48 -17.78
N ALA A 388 0.58 9.44 -17.79
CA ALA A 388 0.88 10.86 -18.04
C ALA A 388 1.90 11.42 -17.03
N PHE A 389 1.77 11.07 -15.74
CA PHE A 389 2.72 11.52 -14.72
C PHE A 389 4.13 10.96 -14.98
N GLY A 390 4.23 9.69 -15.40
CA GLY A 390 5.51 9.12 -15.82
C GLY A 390 6.12 9.88 -16.99
N ASP A 391 5.33 10.15 -18.03
CA ASP A 391 5.78 10.93 -19.20
C ASP A 391 6.21 12.35 -18.81
N PHE A 392 5.51 13.00 -17.88
CA PHE A 392 5.93 14.29 -17.35
C PHE A 392 7.29 14.19 -16.64
N VAL A 393 7.48 13.19 -15.77
CA VAL A 393 8.75 13.01 -15.05
C VAL A 393 9.87 12.80 -16.05
N LEU A 394 9.70 11.91 -17.03
CA LEU A 394 10.70 11.61 -18.05
C LEU A 394 11.12 12.86 -18.83
N ASN A 395 10.17 13.72 -19.20
CA ASN A 395 10.44 14.86 -20.08
C ASN A 395 10.84 16.15 -19.35
N TYR A 396 10.38 16.36 -18.11
CA TYR A 396 10.50 17.65 -17.42
C TYR A 396 10.94 17.54 -15.95
N GLY A 397 10.69 16.38 -15.32
CA GLY A 397 10.82 16.20 -13.88
C GLY A 397 12.20 15.82 -13.36
N LEU A 398 13.26 15.97 -14.16
CA LEU A 398 14.61 15.50 -13.82
C LEU A 398 15.67 16.59 -14.01
N PHE A 399 16.78 16.42 -13.30
CA PHE A 399 18.04 17.09 -13.57
C PHE A 399 19.22 16.15 -13.29
N TYR A 400 20.42 16.51 -13.74
CA TYR A 400 21.63 15.73 -13.48
C TYR A 400 22.42 16.38 -12.35
N GLY A 401 22.80 15.57 -11.36
CA GLY A 401 23.78 15.99 -10.37
C GLY A 401 25.14 16.25 -11.03
N ASP A 402 26.02 16.94 -10.33
CA ASP A 402 27.39 17.11 -10.79
C ASP A 402 28.31 15.95 -10.35
N LYS A 403 29.60 16.05 -10.69
CA LYS A 403 30.63 15.05 -10.36
C LYS A 403 30.72 14.70 -8.86
N ARG A 404 30.30 15.59 -7.95
CA ARG A 404 30.34 15.37 -6.49
C ARG A 404 29.35 14.32 -6.04
N VAL A 405 28.25 14.15 -6.80
CA VAL A 405 27.24 13.09 -6.59
C VAL A 405 27.27 12.06 -7.71
N LYS A 406 28.37 11.99 -8.47
CA LYS A 406 28.62 11.04 -9.57
C LYS A 406 27.67 11.17 -10.77
N ASN A 407 27.20 12.37 -11.08
CA ASN A 407 26.33 12.64 -12.23
C ASN A 407 25.05 11.78 -12.27
N ILE A 408 24.53 11.41 -11.09
CA ILE A 408 23.27 10.67 -10.99
C ILE A 408 22.10 11.48 -11.56
N VAL A 409 21.08 10.78 -12.04
CA VAL A 409 19.78 11.36 -12.41
C VAL A 409 19.01 11.66 -11.13
N ILE A 410 18.47 12.88 -11.00
CA ILE A 410 17.81 13.34 -9.78
C ILE A 410 16.41 13.85 -10.13
N PRO A 411 15.35 13.38 -9.44
CA PRO A 411 14.02 13.95 -9.62
C PRO A 411 13.99 15.36 -9.04
N LYS A 412 13.40 16.30 -9.80
CA LYS A 412 13.14 17.65 -9.30
C LYS A 412 12.12 17.62 -8.17
N TYR A 413 12.31 18.46 -7.16
CA TYR A 413 11.29 18.70 -6.13
C TYR A 413 10.02 19.31 -6.74
N ILE A 414 10.20 20.31 -7.59
CA ILE A 414 9.14 21.03 -8.31
C ILE A 414 9.67 21.41 -9.70
N VAL A 415 8.76 21.46 -10.67
CA VAL A 415 8.98 22.01 -12.00
C VAL A 415 8.15 23.29 -12.09
N ALA A 416 8.80 24.44 -12.26
CA ALA A 416 8.17 25.72 -12.54
C ALA A 416 8.19 25.93 -14.06
N ILE A 417 7.08 25.59 -14.71
CA ILE A 417 7.04 25.28 -16.15
C ILE A 417 7.37 26.50 -17.01
N GLU A 418 6.99 27.71 -16.59
CA GLU A 418 7.22 28.95 -17.33
C GLU A 418 8.21 29.90 -16.62
N ASN A 419 8.57 29.61 -15.38
CA ASN A 419 9.48 30.45 -14.60
C ASN A 419 10.54 29.61 -13.86
N SER A 420 11.56 29.18 -14.59
CA SER A 420 12.63 28.33 -14.06
C SER A 420 13.45 28.96 -12.93
N GLU A 421 13.39 30.29 -12.74
CA GLU A 421 14.07 30.96 -11.63
C GLU A 421 13.48 30.59 -10.25
N GLN A 422 12.25 30.05 -10.25
CA GLN A 422 11.59 29.57 -9.04
C GLN A 422 11.95 28.11 -8.71
N GLU A 423 12.67 27.40 -9.58
CA GLU A 423 13.14 26.04 -9.31
C GLU A 423 14.45 26.03 -8.52
N GLU A 424 14.47 25.36 -7.37
CA GLU A 424 15.72 25.02 -6.68
C GLU A 424 16.14 23.59 -7.09
N LEU A 425 17.29 23.47 -7.79
CA LEU A 425 17.87 22.17 -8.13
C LEU A 425 18.86 21.73 -7.05
N ASN A 426 18.39 20.94 -6.07
CA ASN A 426 19.18 20.60 -4.90
C ASN A 426 19.70 19.16 -4.95
N GLN A 427 20.89 18.99 -5.53
CA GLN A 427 21.52 17.68 -5.69
C GLN A 427 21.86 16.94 -4.37
N TRP A 428 21.69 17.57 -3.21
CA TRP A 428 21.98 16.97 -1.90
C TRP A 428 20.74 16.43 -1.21
N THR A 429 19.59 17.08 -1.41
CA THR A 429 18.33 16.70 -0.77
C THR A 429 17.39 15.97 -1.71
N ASP A 430 17.36 16.34 -2.98
CA ASP A 430 16.41 15.81 -3.95
C ASP A 430 16.62 14.32 -4.28
N PRO A 431 17.84 13.73 -4.21
CA PRO A 431 18.01 12.28 -4.34
C PRO A 431 17.24 11.47 -3.29
N GLN A 432 16.77 12.11 -2.20
CA GLN A 432 15.90 11.46 -1.22
C GLN A 432 14.52 11.09 -1.78
N HIS A 433 14.15 11.63 -2.94
CA HIS A 433 12.90 11.35 -3.65
C HIS A 433 13.07 10.32 -4.78
N ALA A 434 14.24 9.67 -4.89
CA ALA A 434 14.49 8.70 -5.95
C ALA A 434 13.55 7.49 -5.88
N CYS A 435 13.18 7.01 -4.70
CA CYS A 435 12.43 5.76 -4.55
C CYS A 435 10.93 5.89 -4.77
N ASP A 436 10.34 6.94 -4.23
CA ASP A 436 8.95 7.34 -4.48
C ASP A 436 8.75 7.67 -5.96
N VAL A 437 9.65 8.43 -6.59
CA VAL A 437 9.56 8.69 -8.03
C VAL A 437 9.86 7.44 -8.87
N ALA A 438 10.79 6.57 -8.47
CA ALA A 438 10.95 5.25 -9.10
C ALA A 438 9.66 4.43 -9.02
N GLY A 439 8.96 4.45 -7.88
CA GLY A 439 7.66 3.77 -7.73
C GLY A 439 6.64 4.26 -8.74
N LEU A 440 6.53 5.58 -8.92
CA LEU A 440 5.66 6.18 -9.95
C LEU A 440 6.05 5.72 -11.37
N LEU A 441 7.34 5.74 -11.71
CA LEU A 441 7.83 5.32 -13.03
C LEU A 441 7.61 3.83 -13.30
N GLY A 442 7.78 2.98 -12.28
CA GLY A 442 7.49 1.55 -12.38
C GLY A 442 5.99 1.31 -12.65
N LYS A 443 5.10 2.00 -11.92
CA LYS A 443 3.64 1.97 -12.14
C LYS A 443 3.27 2.46 -13.54
N SER A 444 3.87 3.56 -14.00
CA SER A 444 3.69 4.10 -15.36
C SER A 444 4.13 3.09 -16.41
N THR A 445 5.33 2.53 -16.27
CA THR A 445 5.86 1.50 -17.19
C THR A 445 4.94 0.29 -17.25
N TYR A 446 4.47 -0.21 -16.10
CA TYR A 446 3.51 -1.31 -16.04
C TYR A 446 2.24 -1.03 -16.83
N VAL A 447 1.61 0.13 -16.60
CA VAL A 447 0.38 0.53 -17.31
C VAL A 447 0.63 0.66 -18.81
N LYS A 448 1.77 1.24 -19.20
CA LYS A 448 2.15 1.46 -20.60
C LYS A 448 2.33 0.13 -21.34
N GLU A 449 3.11 -0.79 -20.77
CA GLU A 449 3.33 -2.13 -21.32
C GLU A 449 2.03 -2.96 -21.35
N ALA A 450 1.21 -2.91 -20.30
CA ALA A 450 -0.10 -3.58 -20.27
C ALA A 450 -1.07 -3.06 -21.35
N SER A 451 -0.89 -1.82 -21.80
CA SER A 451 -1.63 -1.23 -22.93
C SER A 451 -0.99 -1.45 -24.30
N GLY A 452 0.09 -2.22 -24.39
CA GLY A 452 0.81 -2.50 -25.64
C GLY A 452 1.62 -1.31 -26.18
N ARG A 453 1.90 -0.30 -25.35
CA ARG A 453 2.71 0.87 -25.73
C ARG A 453 4.16 0.67 -25.30
N ASP A 454 5.09 1.27 -26.05
CA ASP A 454 6.52 1.19 -25.74
C ASP A 454 6.83 1.91 -24.41
N GLY A 455 7.43 1.17 -23.49
CA GLY A 455 7.87 1.63 -22.17
C GLY A 455 9.39 1.78 -22.04
N PHE A 456 10.18 1.58 -23.10
CA PHE A 456 11.64 1.45 -23.01
C PHE A 456 12.34 2.61 -22.28
N MET A 457 12.02 3.86 -22.65
CA MET A 457 12.62 5.04 -21.99
C MET A 457 12.19 5.15 -20.52
N MET A 458 10.93 4.84 -20.23
CA MET A 458 10.38 4.87 -18.86
C MET A 458 11.05 3.81 -17.99
N LYS A 459 11.19 2.60 -18.51
CA LYS A 459 11.87 1.46 -17.89
C LYS A 459 13.36 1.74 -17.63
N THR A 460 14.02 2.43 -18.56
CA THR A 460 15.41 2.87 -18.40
C THR A 460 15.55 3.86 -17.24
N LEU A 461 14.66 4.86 -17.19
CA LEU A 461 14.65 5.84 -16.10
C LEU A 461 14.27 5.21 -14.75
N PHE A 462 13.29 4.32 -14.74
CA PHE A 462 12.90 3.52 -13.57
C PHE A 462 14.12 2.79 -13.00
N SER A 463 14.87 2.08 -13.85
CA SER A 463 16.08 1.35 -13.46
C SER A 463 17.15 2.27 -12.87
N ALA A 464 17.36 3.45 -13.47
CA ALA A 464 18.34 4.43 -13.00
C ALA A 464 18.00 5.03 -11.62
N LEU A 465 16.72 5.29 -11.33
CA LEU A 465 16.31 5.74 -10.00
C LEU A 465 16.28 4.58 -8.98
N LEU A 466 15.91 3.37 -9.42
CA LEU A 466 15.88 2.19 -8.57
C LEU A 466 17.28 1.80 -8.05
N GLU A 467 18.33 1.96 -8.87
CA GLU A 467 19.71 1.72 -8.45
C GLU A 467 20.07 2.58 -7.22
N GLN A 468 19.56 3.81 -7.15
CA GLN A 468 19.77 4.70 -6.01
C GLN A 468 19.09 4.17 -4.73
N CYS A 469 17.93 3.54 -4.86
CA CYS A 469 17.23 2.88 -3.75
C CYS A 469 18.01 1.67 -3.23
N GLN A 470 18.55 0.87 -4.15
CA GLN A 470 19.34 -0.33 -3.85
C GLN A 470 20.68 -0.01 -3.16
N GLN A 471 21.17 1.25 -3.23
CA GLN A 471 22.37 1.66 -2.47
C GLN A 471 22.23 1.44 -0.96
N SER A 472 21.00 1.53 -0.44
CA SER A 472 20.73 1.24 0.97
C SER A 472 21.00 -0.23 1.30
N TYR A 473 20.73 -1.17 0.39
CA TYR A 473 21.08 -2.57 0.55
C TYR A 473 22.57 -2.84 0.44
N VAL A 474 23.25 -2.20 -0.53
CA VAL A 474 24.71 -2.26 -0.64
C VAL A 474 25.37 -1.82 0.67
N ARG A 475 24.84 -0.76 1.30
CA ARG A 475 25.26 -0.32 2.62
C ARG A 475 24.96 -1.36 3.70
N PHE A 476 23.77 -1.96 3.71
CA PHE A 476 23.38 -2.99 4.66
C PHE A 476 24.35 -4.18 4.65
N ILE A 477 24.64 -4.74 3.48
CA ILE A 477 25.57 -5.87 3.33
C ILE A 477 26.98 -5.51 3.83
N LYS A 478 27.48 -4.31 3.50
CA LYS A 478 28.77 -3.82 3.98
C LYS A 478 28.83 -3.66 5.51
N GLU A 479 27.72 -3.32 6.15
CA GLU A 479 27.65 -3.16 7.61
C GLU A 479 27.42 -4.50 8.34
N LYS A 480 26.70 -5.45 7.74
CA LYS A 480 26.41 -6.77 8.32
C LYS A 480 27.67 -7.52 8.75
N ASN A 481 28.75 -7.38 7.99
CA ASN A 481 30.03 -8.06 8.23
C ASN A 481 30.99 -7.28 9.15
N LYS A 482 30.58 -6.13 9.71
CA LYS A 482 31.42 -5.32 10.60
C LYS A 482 31.08 -5.59 12.07
N LYS A 483 32.11 -5.62 12.92
CA LYS A 483 31.96 -5.74 14.39
C LYS A 483 31.09 -4.63 15.02
N GLN A 484 30.91 -3.50 14.34
CA GLN A 484 30.13 -2.34 14.80
C GLN A 484 28.82 -2.17 14.00
N ASN A 485 28.13 -3.26 13.67
CA ASN A 485 26.81 -3.21 13.03
C ASN A 485 25.81 -2.47 13.94
N LYS A 486 25.41 -1.25 13.55
CA LYS A 486 24.45 -0.47 14.33
C LYS A 486 23.06 -1.10 14.23
N PRO A 487 22.28 -1.17 15.33
CA PRO A 487 20.94 -1.76 15.28
C PRO A 487 19.97 -0.96 14.40
N TYR A 488 20.23 0.34 14.18
CA TYR A 488 19.36 1.22 13.41
C TYR A 488 20.14 2.25 12.58
N TRP A 489 19.46 2.84 11.60
CA TRP A 489 19.92 4.00 10.83
C TRP A 489 19.03 5.21 11.07
N SER A 490 19.63 6.37 11.32
CA SER A 490 18.86 7.59 11.54
C SER A 490 18.44 8.28 10.24
N LEU A 491 17.25 8.87 10.25
CA LEU A 491 16.72 9.72 9.19
C LEU A 491 16.52 11.15 9.69
N LYS A 492 16.75 12.13 8.80
CA LYS A 492 16.54 13.56 9.06
C LYS A 492 15.82 14.19 7.85
N PRO A 493 14.58 14.67 8.00
CA PRO A 493 13.71 14.46 9.17
C PRO A 493 13.24 12.97 9.26
N PRO A 494 12.82 12.47 10.43
CA PRO A 494 12.35 11.08 10.59
C PRO A 494 11.14 10.72 9.72
N ARG A 495 10.20 11.67 9.52
CA ARG A 495 9.04 11.52 8.63
C ARG A 495 9.39 11.13 7.19
N ARG A 496 10.68 11.24 6.79
CA ARG A 496 11.18 10.70 5.53
C ARG A 496 10.90 9.22 5.34
N PHE A 497 10.89 8.46 6.43
CA PHE A 497 10.50 7.05 6.39
C PHE A 497 9.13 6.85 5.75
N GLY A 498 8.16 7.70 6.11
CA GLY A 498 6.80 7.63 5.59
C GLY A 498 6.76 7.82 4.08
N TRP A 499 7.25 8.94 3.53
CA TRP A 499 7.18 9.13 2.08
C TRP A 499 8.08 8.18 1.27
N MET A 500 9.18 7.68 1.85
CA MET A 500 10.06 6.74 1.17
C MET A 500 9.47 5.33 1.06
N TYR A 501 8.70 4.88 2.05
CA TYR A 501 8.25 3.48 2.15
C TYR A 501 6.73 3.29 2.09
N SER A 502 5.92 4.31 2.39
CA SER A 502 4.45 4.18 2.32
C SER A 502 3.95 3.95 0.89
N THR A 503 4.57 4.60 -0.10
CA THR A 503 4.12 4.59 -1.50
C THR A 503 4.90 3.66 -2.42
N THR A 504 5.77 2.81 -1.85
CA THR A 504 6.77 2.06 -2.63
C THR A 504 6.86 0.58 -2.26
N SER A 505 5.88 0.03 -1.52
CA SER A 505 5.88 -1.41 -1.17
C SER A 505 5.83 -2.30 -2.41
N ASP A 506 5.39 -1.75 -3.54
CA ASP A 506 5.32 -2.38 -4.85
C ASP A 506 6.65 -2.40 -5.63
N LEU A 507 7.65 -1.61 -5.21
CA LEU A 507 8.95 -1.55 -5.89
C LEU A 507 9.64 -2.92 -6.09
N PRO A 508 9.64 -3.84 -5.10
CA PRO A 508 10.34 -5.11 -5.26
C PRO A 508 9.76 -5.97 -6.39
N TRP A 509 8.43 -6.09 -6.48
CA TRP A 509 7.82 -6.90 -7.55
C TRP A 509 7.82 -6.16 -8.88
N LEU A 510 7.69 -4.82 -8.89
CA LEU A 510 7.89 -4.02 -10.12
C LEU A 510 9.32 -4.17 -10.63
N ASN A 511 10.32 -4.24 -9.76
CA ASN A 511 11.69 -4.54 -10.15
C ASN A 511 11.85 -5.95 -10.72
N SER A 512 11.21 -6.96 -10.12
CA SER A 512 11.26 -8.33 -10.64
C SER A 512 10.63 -8.43 -12.04
N LEU A 513 9.52 -7.72 -12.25
CA LEU A 513 8.79 -7.71 -13.52
C LEU A 513 9.46 -6.84 -14.60
N LEU A 514 9.89 -5.64 -14.24
CA LEU A 514 10.31 -4.59 -15.17
C LEU A 514 11.80 -4.34 -15.16
N GLY A 515 12.51 -4.74 -14.11
CA GLY A 515 13.95 -4.56 -14.01
C GLY A 515 14.66 -5.25 -15.16
N ALA A 516 15.71 -4.61 -15.66
CA ALA A 516 16.64 -5.31 -16.53
C ALA A 516 17.42 -6.31 -15.68
N GLN A 517 17.42 -7.59 -16.09
CA GLN A 517 18.39 -8.55 -15.61
C GLN A 517 19.77 -8.07 -16.11
N PHE A 518 20.48 -7.31 -15.29
CA PHE A 518 21.87 -6.92 -15.54
C PHE A 518 22.82 -7.76 -14.71
#